data_AF-A0A4V3BWM4-F1
#
_entry.id   AF-A0A4V3BWM4-F1
#
_cell.length_a   1.000
_cell.length_b   1.000
_cell.length_c   1.000
_cell.angle_alpha   90.00
_cell.angle_beta   90.00
_cell.angle_gamma   90.00
#
_symmetry.space_group_name_H-M   'P 1'
#
loop_
_entity.id
_entity.type
_entity.pdbx_description
1 polymer ?
#
loop_
_entity_poly.entity_id
_entity_poly.type
_entity_poly.pdbx_seq_one_letter_code
_entity_poly.pdbx_strand_id
1 'polypeptide(L)'
;MTTALAAVNDGMSFQARLFWKKAVYLFEENPSIVKVAFESGPKSFDDIWVEYAPGRGHSDLYGRPIQREHIQCKWHVNAGDFGYEDLTDPDFINAKTNSHLQKAWAAYQNFGAIPDGAGRFVLLSNWHPRMTDPIKKIVNQRDGGIQLHKLFDGTTQRSEMGKVRKAWSKHLGIDEDKLQELCKSLAFTTDSQTLLYHRNDLDLMLQRHGLRRVPANEDACWFDTLPYQWLAQGRIEFTSQTLRDACTQQNLFEKASNKIYSLGVKSFEHPIDHLEDRCAKVLNLTHSFNERKIRSHEEWAQTLYPNLKSFLLTEAKDHERIQLALDAHLTLSFAAGSILNIKCGRQIELEQRVFRTKIWHAEDDDVDTNLAAWNFDYQTPEDEGVEPTDLYVSVSLTHDALPDVKKHIQIIGIHPSILAAKFVDGTGNAVVKNGRHAAKLAEELTKQINALKRPRQTIHLFISAPAAFAFFLGQLQPSLGCVRLYEYDFGGMNGGGYSQSLELPI
;
A
#
# COMPACT_ATOMS: atom_id res chain seq x y z
N MET A 1 -41.94 2.49 8.24
CA MET A 1 -41.12 2.32 9.47
C MET A 1 -39.73 1.75 9.15
N THR A 2 -39.62 0.66 8.39
CA THR A 2 -38.34 0.05 7.96
C THR A 2 -37.42 0.99 7.17
N THR A 3 -37.96 1.81 6.26
CA THR A 3 -37.18 2.80 5.49
C THR A 3 -36.63 3.95 6.34
N ALA A 4 -37.33 4.33 7.41
CA ALA A 4 -36.88 5.37 8.34
C ALA A 4 -35.71 4.87 9.22
N LEU A 5 -35.74 3.61 9.66
CA LEU A 5 -34.60 3.01 10.37
C LEU A 5 -33.37 2.90 9.48
N ALA A 6 -33.53 2.50 8.22
CA ALA A 6 -32.42 2.44 7.26
C ALA A 6 -31.76 3.82 7.07
N ALA A 7 -32.57 4.88 6.91
CA ALA A 7 -32.07 6.25 6.79
C ALA A 7 -31.28 6.72 8.01
N VAL A 8 -31.72 6.36 9.22
CA VAL A 8 -31.00 6.65 10.46
C VAL A 8 -29.66 5.91 10.50
N ASN A 9 -29.67 4.61 10.16
CA ASN A 9 -28.46 3.80 10.14
C ASN A 9 -27.43 4.32 9.13
N ASP A 10 -27.87 4.71 7.94
CA ASP A 10 -26.99 5.30 6.91
C ASP A 10 -26.34 6.60 7.40
N GLY A 11 -27.09 7.45 8.10
CA GLY A 11 -26.56 8.66 8.72
C GLY A 11 -25.54 8.37 9.82
N MET A 12 -25.80 7.37 10.66
CA MET A 12 -24.86 6.93 11.70
C MET A 12 -23.57 6.36 11.09
N SER A 13 -23.69 5.51 10.06
CA SER A 13 -22.53 5.00 9.30
C SER A 13 -21.72 6.13 8.67
N PHE A 14 -22.37 7.14 8.08
CA PHE A 14 -21.68 8.31 7.51
C PHE A 14 -20.85 9.04 8.58
N GLN A 15 -21.47 9.38 9.71
CA GLN A 15 -20.82 10.09 10.81
C GLN A 15 -19.65 9.28 11.40
N ALA A 16 -19.86 7.98 11.68
CA ALA A 16 -18.83 7.11 12.24
C ALA A 16 -17.62 6.97 11.32
N ARG A 17 -17.85 6.83 10.01
CA ARG A 17 -16.75 6.72 9.02
C ARG A 17 -15.96 8.02 8.93
N LEU A 18 -16.64 9.17 8.96
CA LEU A 18 -15.97 10.48 9.00
C LEU A 18 -15.14 10.66 10.27
N PHE A 19 -15.64 10.20 11.43
CA PHE A 19 -14.89 10.18 12.67
C PHE A 19 -13.60 9.37 12.49
N TRP A 20 -13.70 8.16 11.95
CA TRP A 20 -12.53 7.31 11.72
C TRP A 20 -11.53 7.92 10.75
N LYS A 21 -11.98 8.56 9.67
CA LYS A 21 -11.10 9.28 8.73
C LYS A 21 -10.26 10.36 9.42
N LYS A 22 -10.75 10.97 10.51
CA LYS A 22 -9.97 11.90 11.34
C LYS A 22 -9.14 11.16 12.39
N ALA A 23 -9.72 10.15 13.05
CA ALA A 23 -9.10 9.43 14.16
C ALA A 23 -7.84 8.66 13.75
N VAL A 24 -7.79 8.07 12.56
CA VAL A 24 -6.62 7.30 12.10
C VAL A 24 -5.33 8.12 12.02
N TYR A 25 -5.42 9.43 11.79
CA TYR A 25 -4.24 10.32 11.81
C TYR A 25 -3.56 10.36 13.19
N LEU A 26 -4.27 10.04 14.27
CA LEU A 26 -3.68 9.92 15.60
C LEU A 26 -2.64 8.79 15.68
N PHE A 27 -2.59 7.86 14.73
CA PHE A 27 -1.61 6.78 14.68
C PHE A 27 -0.29 7.13 13.99
N GLU A 28 -0.18 8.31 13.36
CA GLU A 28 1.07 8.75 12.71
C GLU A 28 2.17 8.99 13.75
N GLU A 29 3.44 8.84 13.36
CA GLU A 29 4.59 9.12 14.24
C GLU A 29 4.67 10.60 14.63
N ASN A 30 4.28 11.48 13.70
CA ASN A 30 4.28 12.92 13.89
C ASN A 30 2.94 13.51 13.46
N PRO A 31 1.86 13.29 14.23
CA PRO A 31 0.50 13.49 13.76
C PRO A 31 0.14 14.98 13.67
N SER A 32 -0.56 15.35 12.60
CA SER A 32 -1.12 16.70 12.45
C SER A 32 -2.32 16.93 13.37
N ILE A 33 -3.11 15.87 13.61
CA ILE A 33 -4.23 15.84 14.55
C ILE A 33 -3.74 15.27 15.88
N VAL A 34 -3.99 15.97 16.98
CA VAL A 34 -3.56 15.54 18.33
C VAL A 34 -4.70 15.00 19.17
N LYS A 35 -5.94 15.38 18.84
CA LYS A 35 -7.13 14.89 19.51
C LYS A 35 -8.33 14.84 18.56
N VAL A 36 -9.17 13.81 18.72
CA VAL A 36 -10.47 13.69 18.04
C VAL A 36 -11.52 13.32 19.08
N ALA A 37 -12.72 13.87 19.01
CA ALA A 37 -13.83 13.46 19.85
C ALA A 37 -15.09 13.18 19.03
N PHE A 38 -15.96 12.34 19.57
CA PHE A 38 -17.19 11.89 18.93
C PHE A 38 -18.39 12.25 19.81
N GLU A 39 -19.41 12.91 19.25
CA GLU A 39 -20.58 13.39 20.01
C GLU A 39 -20.16 14.26 21.22
N SER A 40 -19.19 15.15 20.97
CA SER A 40 -18.59 16.08 21.93
C SER A 40 -18.34 17.45 21.32
N GLY A 41 -18.79 18.50 21.99
CA GLY A 41 -18.56 19.88 21.55
C GLY A 41 -19.68 20.83 21.96
N PRO A 42 -19.68 22.06 21.42
CA PRO A 42 -20.81 22.96 21.51
C PRO A 42 -22.06 22.29 20.96
N LYS A 43 -23.18 22.46 21.66
CA LYS A 43 -24.46 21.84 21.32
C LYS A 43 -24.79 22.02 19.83
N SER A 44 -25.06 20.93 19.13
CA SER A 44 -25.34 20.88 17.67
C SER A 44 -24.15 21.15 16.74
N PHE A 45 -22.94 20.99 17.25
CA PHE A 45 -21.66 20.98 16.55
C PHE A 45 -20.71 20.01 17.29
N ASP A 46 -21.30 18.86 17.63
CA ASP A 46 -20.78 17.85 18.54
C ASP A 46 -20.49 16.52 17.84
N ASP A 47 -21.03 16.25 16.64
CA ASP A 47 -20.86 14.95 15.98
C ASP A 47 -19.39 14.51 15.90
N ILE A 48 -18.50 15.39 15.43
CA ILE A 48 -17.05 15.15 15.40
C ILE A 48 -16.32 16.44 15.75
N TRP A 49 -15.36 16.32 16.64
CA TRP A 49 -14.46 17.40 17.01
C TRP A 49 -13.00 17.00 16.74
N VAL A 50 -12.21 17.93 16.20
CA VAL A 50 -10.81 17.69 15.82
C VAL A 50 -9.94 18.82 16.36
N GLU A 51 -8.85 18.47 17.04
CA GLU A 51 -7.80 19.40 17.46
C GLU A 51 -6.49 19.07 16.75
N TYR A 52 -5.90 20.10 16.16
CA TYR A 52 -4.63 20.02 15.44
C TYR A 52 -3.46 20.43 16.33
N ALA A 53 -2.30 19.82 16.10
CA ALA A 53 -1.05 20.31 16.68
C ALA A 53 -0.81 21.77 16.25
N PRO A 54 -0.26 22.63 17.13
CA PRO A 54 0.01 24.03 16.81
C PRO A 54 0.76 24.20 15.49
N GLY A 55 0.18 24.96 14.56
CA GLY A 55 0.76 25.24 13.25
C GLY A 55 0.71 24.10 12.22
N ARG A 56 0.06 22.97 12.53
CA ARG A 56 0.01 21.78 11.66
C ARG A 56 -1.37 21.46 11.10
N GLY A 57 -2.40 22.19 11.53
CA GLY A 57 -3.67 22.15 10.84
C GLY A 57 -3.57 22.74 9.44
N HIS A 58 -4.48 22.33 8.56
CA HIS A 58 -4.56 22.91 7.23
C HIS A 58 -4.86 24.41 7.31
N SER A 59 -4.38 25.16 6.33
CA SER A 59 -4.56 26.61 6.28
C SER A 59 -5.97 26.95 5.80
N ASP A 60 -6.58 27.92 6.46
CA ASP A 60 -7.81 28.55 5.98
C ASP A 60 -7.56 29.38 4.70
N LEU A 61 -8.64 29.94 4.15
CA LEU A 61 -8.60 30.80 2.97
C LEU A 61 -7.70 32.06 3.10
N TYR A 62 -7.27 32.40 4.31
CA TYR A 62 -6.37 33.52 4.62
C TYR A 62 -4.95 33.05 4.98
N GLY A 63 -4.65 31.75 4.83
CA GLY A 63 -3.34 31.17 5.13
C GLY A 63 -3.10 30.87 6.62
N ARG A 64 -4.11 31.05 7.48
CA ARG A 64 -3.96 30.82 8.93
C ARG A 64 -4.19 29.33 9.24
N PRO A 65 -3.29 28.66 9.98
CA PRO A 65 -3.47 27.26 10.34
C PRO A 65 -4.66 27.10 11.28
N ILE A 66 -5.58 26.21 10.94
CA ILE A 66 -6.71 25.86 11.79
C ILE A 66 -6.21 25.07 13.00
N GLN A 67 -6.70 25.41 14.20
CA GLN A 67 -6.38 24.69 15.43
C GLN A 67 -7.49 23.71 15.81
N ARG A 68 -8.75 24.06 15.53
CA ARG A 68 -9.90 23.23 15.88
C ARG A 68 -11.01 23.25 14.83
N GLU A 69 -11.61 22.09 14.59
CA GLU A 69 -12.83 21.92 13.80
C GLU A 69 -13.93 21.28 14.64
N HIS A 70 -15.14 21.83 14.51
CA HIS A 70 -16.38 21.28 15.01
C HIS A 70 -17.25 20.93 13.81
N ILE A 71 -17.47 19.66 13.58
CA ILE A 71 -18.10 19.15 12.36
C ILE A 71 -19.47 18.64 12.74
N GLN A 72 -20.52 19.25 12.17
CA GLN A 72 -21.86 18.69 12.14
C GLN A 72 -22.00 17.90 10.83
N CYS A 73 -22.14 16.59 10.94
CA CYS A 73 -22.38 15.69 9.83
C CYS A 73 -23.86 15.68 9.48
N LYS A 74 -24.17 15.65 8.19
CA LYS A 74 -25.56 15.54 7.73
C LYS A 74 -25.65 14.67 6.48
N TRP A 75 -26.19 13.48 6.66
CA TRP A 75 -26.52 12.59 5.54
C TRP A 75 -27.98 12.76 5.13
N HIS A 76 -28.20 12.96 3.84
CA HIS A 76 -29.51 12.98 3.21
C HIS A 76 -29.65 11.76 2.30
N VAL A 77 -30.63 10.90 2.55
CA VAL A 77 -30.85 9.67 1.75
C VAL A 77 -31.33 10.00 0.34
N ASN A 78 -32.10 11.07 0.17
CA ASN A 78 -32.57 11.52 -1.12
C ASN A 78 -31.54 12.45 -1.77
N ALA A 79 -31.43 12.41 -3.09
CA ALA A 79 -30.66 13.41 -3.83
C ALA A 79 -31.28 14.80 -3.63
N GLY A 80 -30.42 15.82 -3.57
CA GLY A 80 -30.86 17.19 -3.33
C GLY A 80 -29.69 18.17 -3.27
N ASP A 81 -30.05 19.43 -3.09
CA ASP A 81 -29.15 20.56 -2.93
C ASP A 81 -29.67 21.49 -1.83
N PHE A 82 -28.87 22.46 -1.43
CA PHE A 82 -29.29 23.49 -0.47
C PHE A 82 -28.84 24.89 -0.91
N GLY A 83 -29.54 25.91 -0.44
CA GLY A 83 -29.25 27.32 -0.63
C GLY A 83 -29.02 28.05 0.69
N TYR A 84 -28.76 29.36 0.60
CA TYR A 84 -28.52 30.17 1.80
C TYR A 84 -29.75 30.26 2.73
N GLU A 85 -30.97 30.13 2.20
CA GLU A 85 -32.21 30.18 2.98
C GLU A 85 -32.45 28.89 3.78
N ASP A 86 -32.06 27.73 3.25
CA ASP A 86 -32.21 26.44 3.94
C ASP A 86 -31.42 26.41 5.26
N LEU A 87 -30.32 27.18 5.36
CA LEU A 87 -29.55 27.32 6.60
C LEU A 87 -30.30 28.08 7.73
N THR A 88 -31.37 28.79 7.37
CA THR A 88 -32.30 29.45 8.30
C THR A 88 -33.46 28.55 8.69
N ASP A 89 -33.65 27.42 8.02
CA ASP A 89 -34.71 26.46 8.29
C ASP A 89 -34.23 25.35 9.26
N PRO A 90 -34.92 25.13 10.41
CA PRO A 90 -34.67 23.97 11.26
C PRO A 90 -34.81 22.62 10.54
N ASP A 91 -35.74 22.50 9.59
CA ASP A 91 -36.05 21.22 8.93
C ASP A 91 -34.89 20.73 8.04
N PHE A 92 -34.06 21.64 7.52
CA PHE A 92 -32.87 21.31 6.73
C PHE A 92 -31.94 20.31 7.44
N ILE A 93 -31.79 20.46 8.76
CA ILE A 93 -30.98 19.57 9.60
C ILE A 93 -31.83 18.58 10.41
N ASN A 94 -33.11 18.40 10.08
CA ASN A 94 -34.10 17.62 10.85
C ASN A 94 -34.26 18.11 12.31
N ALA A 95 -34.10 19.40 12.57
CA ALA A 95 -34.31 19.99 13.89
C ALA A 95 -35.73 20.58 14.01
N LYS A 96 -36.33 20.55 15.20
CA LYS A 96 -37.70 21.05 15.42
C LYS A 96 -37.80 22.56 15.65
N THR A 97 -36.73 23.18 16.16
CA THR A 97 -36.82 24.54 16.71
C THR A 97 -35.72 25.46 16.22
N ASN A 98 -34.47 25.01 16.23
CA ASN A 98 -33.31 25.86 15.92
C ASN A 98 -32.70 25.48 14.58
N SER A 99 -32.49 26.47 13.72
CA SER A 99 -31.83 26.29 12.43
C SER A 99 -30.33 26.03 12.57
N HIS A 100 -29.70 25.60 11.48
CA HIS A 100 -28.25 25.43 11.43
C HIS A 100 -27.50 26.72 11.81
N LEU A 101 -27.90 27.87 11.25
CA LEU A 101 -27.28 29.15 11.60
C LEU A 101 -27.47 29.54 13.07
N GLN A 102 -28.65 29.33 13.65
CA GLN A 102 -28.88 29.63 15.07
C GLN A 102 -28.00 28.75 15.98
N LYS A 103 -27.85 27.48 15.62
CA LYS A 103 -26.94 26.55 16.29
C LYS A 103 -25.49 27.00 16.17
N ALA A 104 -25.06 27.43 14.98
CA ALA A 104 -23.69 27.88 14.76
C ALA A 104 -23.39 29.19 15.49
N TRP A 105 -24.35 30.11 15.53
CA TRP A 105 -24.24 31.33 16.31
C TRP A 105 -24.13 31.04 17.81
N ALA A 106 -24.99 30.17 18.36
CA ALA A 106 -24.91 29.77 19.76
C ALA A 106 -23.58 29.06 20.09
N ALA A 107 -23.11 28.19 19.17
CA ALA A 107 -21.81 27.53 19.31
C ALA A 107 -20.67 28.54 19.32
N TYR A 108 -20.66 29.49 18.38
CA TYR A 108 -19.69 30.58 18.31
C TYR A 108 -19.66 31.43 19.59
N GLN A 109 -20.83 31.80 20.13
CA GLN A 109 -20.93 32.56 21.37
C GLN A 109 -20.36 31.80 22.58
N ASN A 110 -20.60 30.49 22.66
CA ASN A 110 -20.13 29.64 23.75
C ASN A 110 -18.64 29.28 23.63
N PHE A 111 -18.05 29.43 22.44
CA PHE A 111 -16.74 28.86 22.13
C PHE A 111 -15.56 29.54 22.86
N GLY A 112 -15.75 30.76 23.36
CA GLY A 112 -14.67 31.50 24.04
C GLY A 112 -13.48 31.81 23.13
N ALA A 113 -12.48 32.53 23.66
CA ALA A 113 -11.37 33.08 22.88
C ALA A 113 -10.39 32.00 22.36
N ILE A 114 -10.75 31.35 21.25
CA ILE A 114 -9.76 30.84 20.29
C ILE A 114 -9.30 32.06 19.46
N PRO A 115 -7.99 32.25 19.21
CA PRO A 115 -7.51 33.35 18.38
C PRO A 115 -8.26 33.42 17.04
N ASP A 116 -8.53 34.63 16.54
CA ASP A 116 -9.34 34.88 15.35
C ASP A 116 -8.95 33.95 14.17
N GLY A 117 -9.88 33.08 13.77
CA GLY A 117 -9.74 32.17 12.63
C GLY A 117 -9.18 30.78 12.94
N ALA A 118 -8.80 30.47 14.18
CA ALA A 118 -8.26 29.17 14.54
C ALA A 118 -9.33 28.09 14.85
N GLY A 119 -10.61 28.47 14.96
CA GLY A 119 -11.74 27.56 15.16
C GLY A 119 -12.72 27.55 13.98
N ARG A 120 -13.24 26.38 13.61
CA ARG A 120 -14.22 26.22 12.52
C ARG A 120 -15.47 25.48 12.96
N PHE A 121 -16.63 25.99 12.55
CA PHE A 121 -17.93 25.31 12.61
C PHE A 121 -18.29 24.86 11.19
N VAL A 122 -18.17 23.56 10.95
CA VAL A 122 -18.27 22.93 9.64
C VAL A 122 -19.59 22.18 9.53
N LEU A 123 -20.41 22.52 8.54
CA LEU A 123 -21.43 21.60 8.06
C LEU A 123 -20.83 20.71 6.99
N LEU A 124 -20.82 19.40 7.23
CA LEU A 124 -20.40 18.40 6.25
C LEU A 124 -21.62 17.59 5.79
N SER A 125 -22.05 17.83 4.55
CA SER A 125 -23.24 17.20 3.99
C SER A 125 -22.97 16.51 2.65
N ASN A 126 -23.77 15.53 2.29
CA ASN A 126 -23.76 14.95 0.94
C ASN A 126 -24.59 15.74 -0.09
N TRP A 127 -25.35 16.74 0.36
CA TRP A 127 -25.96 17.74 -0.54
C TRP A 127 -24.95 18.84 -0.86
N HIS A 128 -24.96 19.29 -2.11
CA HIS A 128 -24.13 20.41 -2.55
C HIS A 128 -24.92 21.73 -2.51
N PRO A 129 -24.24 22.88 -2.39
CA PRO A 129 -24.87 24.16 -2.69
C PRO A 129 -25.50 24.15 -4.08
N ARG A 130 -26.74 24.62 -4.19
CA ARG A 130 -27.45 24.73 -5.47
C ARG A 130 -26.67 25.64 -6.42
N MET A 131 -26.55 25.23 -7.69
CA MET A 131 -25.66 25.88 -8.66
C MET A 131 -26.01 27.35 -8.94
N THR A 132 -27.30 27.69 -8.87
CA THR A 132 -27.82 29.04 -9.07
C THR A 132 -27.89 29.86 -7.77
N ASP A 133 -27.61 29.25 -6.62
CA ASP A 133 -27.77 29.90 -5.32
C ASP A 133 -26.56 30.81 -5.00
N PRO A 134 -26.80 32.00 -4.42
CA PRO A 134 -25.75 32.91 -3.99
C PRO A 134 -24.65 32.26 -3.13
N ILE A 135 -25.00 31.28 -2.29
CA ILE A 135 -24.04 30.63 -1.39
C ILE A 135 -22.91 29.93 -2.16
N LYS A 136 -23.18 29.42 -3.37
CA LYS A 136 -22.19 28.76 -4.23
C LYS A 136 -21.05 29.70 -4.63
N LYS A 137 -21.30 31.02 -4.71
CA LYS A 137 -20.32 32.03 -5.13
C LYS A 137 -19.37 32.43 -4.00
N ILE A 138 -19.78 32.25 -2.75
CA ILE A 138 -19.04 32.68 -1.56
C ILE A 138 -18.35 31.53 -0.83
N VAL A 139 -18.80 30.28 -0.97
CA VAL A 139 -18.11 29.13 -0.38
C VAL A 139 -16.84 28.82 -1.16
N ASN A 140 -15.70 28.83 -0.49
CA ASN A 140 -14.42 28.48 -1.08
C ASN A 140 -14.32 26.97 -1.33
N GLN A 141 -13.88 26.58 -2.53
CA GLN A 141 -13.73 25.17 -2.89
C GLN A 141 -12.55 24.49 -2.19
N ARG A 142 -11.58 25.25 -1.69
CA ARG A 142 -10.35 24.73 -1.06
C ARG A 142 -10.59 24.20 0.35
N ASP A 143 -11.32 24.96 1.17
CA ASP A 143 -11.47 24.70 2.61
C ASP A 143 -12.95 24.77 3.08
N GLY A 144 -13.90 25.07 2.19
CA GLY A 144 -15.31 25.25 2.53
C GLY A 144 -15.63 26.58 3.24
N GLY A 145 -14.64 27.43 3.51
CA GLY A 145 -14.83 28.68 4.24
C GLY A 145 -15.61 29.73 3.45
N ILE A 146 -16.26 30.66 4.14
CA ILE A 146 -16.95 31.80 3.52
C ILE A 146 -15.94 32.87 3.07
N GLN A 147 -15.98 33.23 1.79
CA GLN A 147 -15.18 34.32 1.22
C GLN A 147 -15.77 35.68 1.64
N LEU A 148 -15.30 36.21 2.78
CA LEU A 148 -15.85 37.45 3.37
C LEU A 148 -15.79 38.64 2.41
N HIS A 149 -14.72 38.77 1.61
CA HIS A 149 -14.59 39.87 0.65
C HIS A 149 -15.67 39.86 -0.45
N LYS A 150 -16.29 38.69 -0.73
CA LYS A 150 -17.43 38.58 -1.64
C LYS A 150 -18.75 38.81 -0.93
N LEU A 151 -18.92 38.23 0.26
CA LEU A 151 -20.15 38.38 1.02
C LEU A 151 -20.33 39.82 1.53
N PHE A 152 -19.25 40.51 1.89
CA PHE A 152 -19.21 41.87 2.43
C PHE A 152 -18.45 42.82 1.47
N ASP A 153 -18.86 42.85 0.21
CA ASP A 153 -18.24 43.65 -0.87
C ASP A 153 -18.66 45.14 -0.89
N GLY A 154 -19.36 45.62 0.15
CA GLY A 154 -19.87 46.99 0.24
C GLY A 154 -21.14 47.26 -0.58
N THR A 155 -21.74 46.25 -1.22
CA THR A 155 -23.00 46.43 -1.96
C THR A 155 -24.20 46.60 -1.04
N THR A 156 -25.23 47.32 -1.51
CA THR A 156 -26.45 47.58 -0.72
C THR A 156 -27.30 46.32 -0.50
N GLN A 157 -28.25 46.37 0.44
CA GLN A 157 -29.20 45.27 0.71
C GLN A 157 -30.04 44.79 -0.50
N ARG A 158 -30.05 45.54 -1.60
CA ARG A 158 -30.74 45.15 -2.85
C ARG A 158 -29.93 44.19 -3.71
N SER A 159 -28.61 44.09 -3.51
CA SER A 159 -27.74 43.17 -4.24
C SER A 159 -28.01 41.72 -3.85
N GLU A 160 -27.49 40.78 -4.65
CA GLU A 160 -27.59 39.34 -4.34
C GLU A 160 -26.98 39.01 -2.97
N MET A 161 -25.75 39.46 -2.70
CA MET A 161 -25.10 39.26 -1.40
C MET A 161 -25.78 40.04 -0.28
N GLY A 162 -26.32 41.23 -0.57
CA GLY A 162 -27.12 42.01 0.37
C GLY A 162 -28.37 41.27 0.83
N LYS A 163 -29.00 40.47 -0.03
CA LYS A 163 -30.13 39.60 0.35
C LYS A 163 -29.69 38.46 1.27
N VAL A 164 -28.55 37.82 1.00
CA VAL A 164 -27.98 36.78 1.86
C VAL A 164 -27.71 37.34 3.26
N ARG A 165 -26.96 38.45 3.35
CA ARG A 165 -26.65 39.11 4.63
C ARG A 165 -27.92 39.48 5.38
N LYS A 166 -28.89 40.10 4.69
CA LYS A 166 -30.18 40.49 5.28
C LYS A 166 -30.96 39.28 5.81
N ALA A 167 -31.02 38.19 5.07
CA ALA A 167 -31.73 36.98 5.49
C ALA A 167 -31.10 36.39 6.76
N TRP A 168 -29.78 36.21 6.77
CA TRP A 168 -29.06 35.64 7.90
C TRP A 168 -29.09 36.55 9.12
N SER A 169 -28.76 37.84 8.98
CA SER A 169 -28.79 38.82 10.09
C SER A 169 -30.19 38.94 10.70
N LYS A 170 -31.24 39.02 9.87
CA LYS A 170 -32.63 39.10 10.36
C LYS A 170 -33.03 37.83 11.10
N HIS A 171 -32.69 36.66 10.56
CA HIS A 171 -33.00 35.37 11.17
C HIS A 171 -32.30 35.18 12.52
N LEU A 172 -31.03 35.57 12.61
CA LEU A 172 -30.22 35.47 13.82
C LEU A 172 -30.51 36.60 14.83
N GLY A 173 -31.13 37.69 14.40
CA GLY A 173 -31.34 38.87 15.25
C GLY A 173 -30.03 39.62 15.56
N ILE A 174 -29.07 39.61 14.63
CA ILE A 174 -27.74 40.25 14.80
C ILE A 174 -27.47 41.28 13.69
N ASP A 175 -26.56 42.21 13.95
CA ASP A 175 -26.06 43.17 12.96
C ASP A 175 -25.08 42.51 11.96
N GLU A 176 -24.71 43.24 10.90
CA GLU A 176 -23.79 42.73 9.87
C GLU A 176 -22.36 42.52 10.39
N ASP A 177 -21.92 43.30 11.39
CA ASP A 177 -20.59 43.16 12.00
C ASP A 177 -20.46 41.82 12.73
N LYS A 178 -21.45 41.46 13.56
CA LYS A 178 -21.51 40.15 14.23
C LYS A 178 -21.69 39.00 13.24
N LEU A 179 -22.45 39.22 12.17
CA LEU A 179 -22.57 38.22 11.11
C LEU A 179 -21.21 37.98 10.44
N GLN A 180 -20.44 39.04 10.19
CA GLN A 180 -19.10 38.93 9.61
C GLN A 180 -18.17 38.13 10.53
N GLU A 181 -18.21 38.38 11.84
CA GLU A 181 -17.43 37.62 12.83
C GLU A 181 -17.81 36.12 12.87
N LEU A 182 -19.11 35.79 12.83
CA LEU A 182 -19.56 34.40 12.71
C LEU A 182 -19.04 33.76 11.41
N CYS A 183 -19.18 34.46 10.28
CA CYS A 183 -18.77 33.97 8.97
C CYS A 183 -17.27 33.70 8.86
N LYS A 184 -16.41 34.34 9.68
CA LYS A 184 -14.99 33.98 9.78
C LYS A 184 -14.75 32.55 10.22
N SER A 185 -15.68 31.96 10.98
CA SER A 185 -15.55 30.62 11.58
C SER A 185 -16.45 29.58 10.91
N LEU A 186 -17.42 29.98 10.09
CA LEU A 186 -18.29 29.05 9.37
C LEU A 186 -17.59 28.42 8.16
N ALA A 187 -17.87 27.13 7.93
CA ALA A 187 -17.51 26.43 6.71
C ALA A 187 -18.62 25.48 6.25
N PHE A 188 -18.74 25.30 4.95
CA PHE A 188 -19.68 24.38 4.31
C PHE A 188 -18.91 23.46 3.38
N THR A 189 -18.86 22.18 3.73
CA THR A 189 -18.14 21.16 2.98
C THR A 189 -19.14 20.13 2.45
N THR A 190 -18.90 19.66 1.22
CA THR A 190 -19.72 18.64 0.59
C THR A 190 -18.90 17.39 0.33
N ASP A 191 -19.46 16.23 0.67
CA ASP A 191 -18.95 14.92 0.26
C ASP A 191 -20.06 14.12 -0.43
N SER A 192 -20.05 14.11 -1.76
CA SER A 192 -21.06 13.42 -2.58
C SER A 192 -20.74 11.94 -2.81
N GLN A 193 -19.73 11.39 -2.12
CA GLN A 193 -19.37 9.99 -2.28
C GLN A 193 -20.40 9.06 -1.64
N THR A 194 -20.46 7.83 -2.16
CA THR A 194 -21.37 6.82 -1.61
C THR A 194 -20.83 6.27 -0.29
N LEU A 195 -21.72 5.76 0.56
CA LEU A 195 -21.30 5.03 1.77
C LEU A 195 -20.29 3.92 1.43
N LEU A 196 -20.49 3.17 0.34
CA LEU A 196 -19.54 2.14 -0.09
C LEU A 196 -18.16 2.72 -0.40
N TYR A 197 -18.08 3.87 -1.07
CA TYR A 197 -16.81 4.56 -1.30
C TYR A 197 -16.14 4.96 0.03
N HIS A 198 -16.89 5.53 0.97
CA HIS A 198 -16.37 5.86 2.31
C HIS A 198 -15.81 4.63 3.04
N ARG A 199 -16.45 3.46 2.89
CA ARG A 199 -15.97 2.21 3.46
C ARG A 199 -14.65 1.79 2.81
N ASN A 200 -14.57 1.77 1.47
CA ASN A 200 -13.36 1.36 0.76
C ASN A 200 -12.18 2.30 1.02
N ASP A 201 -12.44 3.60 1.09
CA ASP A 201 -11.44 4.62 1.43
C ASP A 201 -10.94 4.44 2.87
N LEU A 202 -11.87 4.24 3.82
CA LEU A 202 -11.52 3.99 5.21
C LEU A 202 -10.69 2.69 5.36
N ASP A 203 -11.05 1.61 4.66
CA ASP A 203 -10.31 0.34 4.69
C ASP A 203 -8.83 0.52 4.32
N LEU A 204 -8.53 1.34 3.30
CA LEU A 204 -7.16 1.65 2.90
C LEU A 204 -6.41 2.43 3.98
N MET A 205 -7.08 3.40 4.61
CA MET A 205 -6.51 4.17 5.72
C MET A 205 -6.23 3.28 6.94
N LEU A 206 -7.18 2.43 7.32
CA LEU A 206 -7.05 1.48 8.43
C LEU A 206 -5.86 0.54 8.20
N GLN A 207 -5.75 -0.04 6.99
CA GLN A 207 -4.66 -0.94 6.62
C GLN A 207 -3.29 -0.28 6.77
N ARG A 208 -3.15 0.99 6.33
CA ARG A 208 -1.89 1.75 6.46
C ARG A 208 -1.40 1.83 7.91
N HIS A 209 -2.32 1.86 8.87
CA HIS A 209 -2.03 1.94 10.29
C HIS A 209 -2.09 0.58 11.01
N GLY A 210 -2.15 -0.54 10.26
CA GLY A 210 -2.12 -1.90 10.79
C GLY A 210 -3.42 -2.35 11.47
N LEU A 211 -4.55 -1.68 11.19
CA LEU A 211 -5.87 -2.09 11.66
C LEU A 211 -6.49 -3.11 10.70
N ARG A 212 -7.30 -4.02 11.26
CA ARG A 212 -8.05 -5.02 10.53
C ARG A 212 -9.00 -4.36 9.55
N ARG A 213 -9.06 -4.91 8.35
CA ARG A 213 -10.07 -4.57 7.35
C ARG A 213 -11.35 -5.37 7.57
N VAL A 214 -12.49 -4.78 7.21
CA VAL A 214 -13.76 -5.52 7.14
C VAL A 214 -13.83 -6.17 5.76
N PRO A 215 -13.86 -7.51 5.64
CA PRO A 215 -13.93 -8.18 4.34
C PRO A 215 -15.04 -7.62 3.46
N ALA A 216 -14.77 -7.42 2.16
CA ALA A 216 -15.71 -6.76 1.24
C ALA A 216 -17.03 -7.53 1.06
N ASN A 217 -17.04 -8.83 1.36
CA ASN A 217 -18.20 -9.71 1.34
C ASN A 217 -19.01 -9.72 2.65
N GLU A 218 -18.59 -8.97 3.68
CA GLU A 218 -19.36 -8.80 4.92
C GLU A 218 -20.22 -7.54 4.85
N ASP A 219 -21.51 -7.67 5.15
CA ASP A 219 -22.45 -6.54 5.19
C ASP A 219 -22.21 -5.63 6.40
N ALA A 220 -21.75 -6.21 7.52
CA ALA A 220 -21.54 -5.49 8.77
C ALA A 220 -20.16 -4.82 8.81
N CYS A 221 -20.12 -3.48 8.74
CA CYS A 221 -18.92 -2.70 9.03
C CYS A 221 -18.86 -2.37 10.53
N TRP A 222 -18.15 -3.17 11.33
CA TRP A 222 -18.09 -2.96 12.78
C TRP A 222 -17.52 -1.58 13.17
N PHE A 223 -16.70 -0.95 12.32
CA PHE A 223 -16.22 0.42 12.50
C PHE A 223 -17.33 1.47 12.55
N ASP A 224 -18.50 1.19 11.95
CA ASP A 224 -19.65 2.11 12.00
C ASP A 224 -20.29 2.17 13.39
N THR A 225 -20.12 1.11 14.19
CA THR A 225 -20.79 0.98 15.51
C THR A 225 -19.87 1.31 16.68
N LEU A 226 -18.55 1.16 16.52
CA LEU A 226 -17.57 1.32 17.59
C LEU A 226 -17.60 2.71 18.26
N PRO A 227 -17.63 3.84 17.52
CA PRO A 227 -17.68 5.17 18.15
C PRO A 227 -18.92 5.34 19.06
N TYR A 228 -20.08 4.83 18.64
CA TYR A 228 -21.30 4.86 19.45
C TYR A 228 -21.22 3.95 20.69
N GLN A 229 -20.57 2.79 20.58
CA GLN A 229 -20.33 1.92 21.74
C GLN A 229 -19.37 2.57 22.74
N TRP A 230 -18.31 3.23 22.25
CA TRP A 230 -17.38 3.98 23.09
C TRP A 230 -18.06 5.17 23.76
N LEU A 231 -18.89 5.91 23.03
CA LEU A 231 -19.74 6.98 23.58
C LEU A 231 -20.62 6.46 24.73
N ALA A 232 -21.30 5.31 24.55
CA ALA A 232 -22.12 4.70 25.59
C ALA A 232 -21.31 4.28 26.84
N GLN A 233 -20.00 4.07 26.69
CA GLN A 233 -19.06 3.79 27.79
C GLN A 233 -18.44 5.07 28.40
N GLY A 234 -18.84 6.26 27.94
CA GLY A 234 -18.25 7.54 28.34
C GLY A 234 -16.88 7.83 27.72
N ARG A 235 -16.45 7.05 26.71
CA ARG A 235 -15.20 7.25 25.96
C ARG A 235 -15.47 8.15 24.76
N ILE A 236 -15.29 9.43 24.97
CA ILE A 236 -15.74 10.49 24.05
C ILE A 236 -14.56 11.13 23.32
N GLU A 237 -13.44 11.36 24.03
CA GLU A 237 -12.24 12.00 23.49
C GLU A 237 -11.09 11.02 23.32
N PHE A 238 -10.38 11.14 22.19
CA PHE A 238 -9.31 10.25 21.79
C PHE A 238 -8.03 11.03 21.48
N THR A 239 -6.93 10.66 22.14
CA THR A 239 -5.56 11.01 21.77
C THR A 239 -4.91 9.80 21.07
N SER A 240 -3.68 9.95 20.58
CA SER A 240 -2.92 8.81 20.04
C SER A 240 -2.90 7.62 21.00
N GLN A 241 -2.63 7.88 22.28
CA GLN A 241 -2.56 6.82 23.29
C GLN A 241 -3.94 6.19 23.55
N THR A 242 -4.95 7.00 23.84
CA THR A 242 -6.25 6.46 24.26
C THR A 242 -6.99 5.77 23.09
N LEU A 243 -6.78 6.21 21.85
CA LEU A 243 -7.29 5.49 20.68
C LEU A 243 -6.57 4.15 20.47
N ARG A 244 -5.24 4.11 20.59
CA ARG A 244 -4.48 2.84 20.51
C ARG A 244 -4.96 1.86 21.57
N ASP A 245 -5.17 2.32 22.80
CA ASP A 245 -5.66 1.48 23.89
C ASP A 245 -7.07 0.95 23.60
N ALA A 246 -7.98 1.81 23.11
CA ALA A 246 -9.33 1.40 22.72
C ALA A 246 -9.33 0.37 21.57
N CYS A 247 -8.51 0.59 20.55
CA CYS A 247 -8.35 -0.35 19.42
C CYS A 247 -7.73 -1.68 19.87
N THR A 248 -6.77 -1.65 20.78
CA THR A 248 -6.13 -2.86 21.33
C THR A 248 -7.12 -3.68 22.13
N GLN A 249 -7.92 -3.06 23.01
CA GLN A 249 -8.96 -3.73 23.79
C GLN A 249 -10.02 -4.41 22.92
N GLN A 250 -10.31 -3.83 21.75
CA GLN A 250 -11.27 -4.37 20.79
C GLN A 250 -10.63 -5.31 19.75
N ASN A 251 -9.34 -5.67 19.91
CA ASN A 251 -8.58 -6.50 18.98
C ASN A 251 -8.68 -6.03 17.52
N LEU A 252 -8.60 -4.71 17.31
CA LEU A 252 -8.73 -4.10 15.99
C LEU A 252 -7.43 -4.05 15.22
N PHE A 253 -6.27 -4.14 15.87
CA PHE A 253 -5.01 -4.27 15.15
C PHE A 253 -4.93 -5.66 14.50
N GLU A 254 -4.47 -5.71 13.25
CA GLU A 254 -4.11 -6.99 12.64
C GLU A 254 -3.07 -7.65 13.55
N LYS A 255 -3.27 -8.93 13.84
CA LYS A 255 -2.16 -9.73 14.40
C LYS A 255 -0.99 -9.56 13.44
N ALA A 256 0.23 -9.47 13.98
CA ALA A 256 1.46 -9.14 13.23
C ALA A 256 1.77 -10.05 12.01
N SER A 257 0.92 -11.04 11.72
CA SER A 257 0.98 -11.99 10.61
C SER A 257 0.61 -11.44 9.22
N ASN A 258 0.02 -10.23 9.08
CA ASN A 258 -0.49 -9.76 7.78
C ASN A 258 0.23 -8.56 7.13
N LYS A 259 1.18 -7.90 7.80
CA LYS A 259 1.93 -6.80 7.17
C LYS A 259 3.00 -7.38 6.24
N ILE A 260 2.83 -7.17 4.93
CA ILE A 260 3.87 -7.48 3.94
C ILE A 260 5.10 -6.63 4.25
N TYR A 261 6.20 -7.29 4.59
CA TYR A 261 7.48 -6.63 4.84
C TYR A 261 8.34 -6.65 3.57
N SER A 262 8.62 -5.48 2.99
CA SER A 262 9.35 -5.40 1.73
C SER A 262 10.87 -5.35 1.95
N LEU A 263 11.58 -6.29 1.31
CA LEU A 263 13.04 -6.40 1.33
C LEU A 263 13.59 -6.25 -0.09
N GLY A 264 14.68 -5.51 -0.22
CA GLY A 264 15.41 -5.34 -1.46
C GLY A 264 16.80 -5.96 -1.39
N VAL A 265 17.22 -6.63 -2.45
CA VAL A 265 18.62 -7.03 -2.66
C VAL A 265 19.05 -6.54 -4.03
N LYS A 266 20.14 -5.78 -4.09
CA LYS A 266 20.69 -5.28 -5.36
C LYS A 266 22.17 -5.59 -5.54
N SER A 267 22.52 -6.05 -6.74
CA SER A 267 23.91 -6.14 -7.22
C SER A 267 24.17 -5.30 -8.47
N PHE A 268 23.12 -4.72 -9.04
CA PHE A 268 23.18 -3.65 -10.02
C PHE A 268 22.05 -2.67 -9.71
N GLU A 269 22.08 -1.48 -10.30
CA GLU A 269 21.11 -0.44 -10.01
C GLU A 269 20.46 0.08 -11.30
N HIS A 270 19.14 0.26 -11.27
CA HIS A 270 18.43 0.91 -12.36
C HIS A 270 18.50 2.43 -12.19
N PRO A 271 18.71 3.24 -13.26
CA PRO A 271 18.94 4.68 -13.12
C PRO A 271 17.78 5.51 -12.53
N ILE A 272 16.55 4.95 -12.48
CA ILE A 272 15.33 5.69 -12.08
C ILE A 272 14.40 4.89 -11.16
N ASP A 273 14.76 3.67 -10.77
CA ASP A 273 13.91 2.80 -9.94
C ASP A 273 14.78 2.16 -8.86
N HIS A 274 15.06 2.96 -7.82
CA HIS A 274 15.91 2.56 -6.70
C HIS A 274 15.10 1.70 -5.72
N LEU A 275 15.69 0.61 -5.23
CA LEU A 275 15.02 -0.26 -4.25
C LEU A 275 14.73 0.47 -2.94
N GLU A 276 15.55 1.44 -2.57
CA GLU A 276 15.43 2.26 -1.36
C GLU A 276 14.14 3.06 -1.29
N ASP A 277 13.55 3.40 -2.45
CA ASP A 277 12.31 4.18 -2.51
C ASP A 277 11.07 3.35 -2.16
N ARG A 278 11.19 2.01 -2.14
CA ARG A 278 10.04 1.09 -2.08
C ARG A 278 10.22 -0.12 -1.14
N CYS A 279 11.44 -0.45 -0.74
CA CYS A 279 11.73 -1.51 0.21
C CYS A 279 11.96 -0.94 1.62
N ALA A 280 11.44 -1.61 2.65
CA ALA A 280 11.68 -1.23 4.04
C ALA A 280 13.17 -1.34 4.42
N LYS A 281 13.87 -2.33 3.86
CA LYS A 281 15.31 -2.53 3.98
C LYS A 281 15.90 -2.99 2.65
N VAL A 282 17.13 -2.54 2.37
CA VAL A 282 17.86 -2.90 1.15
C VAL A 282 19.26 -3.36 1.49
N LEU A 283 19.63 -4.54 1.00
CA LEU A 283 21.01 -4.98 0.94
C LEU A 283 21.64 -4.51 -0.38
N ASN A 284 22.59 -3.59 -0.27
CA ASN A 284 23.32 -3.06 -1.41
C ASN A 284 24.68 -3.76 -1.59
N LEU A 285 24.79 -4.59 -2.63
CA LEU A 285 25.99 -5.34 -3.00
C LEU A 285 26.69 -4.76 -4.24
N THR A 286 26.24 -3.63 -4.79
CA THR A 286 26.77 -3.08 -6.05
C THR A 286 28.26 -2.73 -5.98
N HIS A 287 28.79 -2.46 -4.79
CA HIS A 287 30.21 -2.15 -4.56
C HIS A 287 31.15 -3.29 -4.97
N SER A 288 30.70 -4.54 -4.88
CA SER A 288 31.44 -5.74 -5.33
C SER A 288 31.48 -5.91 -6.85
N PHE A 289 30.78 -5.05 -7.59
CA PHE A 289 30.67 -5.12 -9.04
C PHE A 289 31.25 -3.85 -9.71
N ASN A 290 31.73 -4.04 -10.93
CA ASN A 290 31.96 -2.99 -11.90
C ASN A 290 30.89 -3.16 -13.00
N GLU A 291 29.86 -2.34 -12.94
CA GLU A 291 28.59 -2.58 -13.64
C GLU A 291 28.01 -3.96 -13.28
N ARG A 292 27.99 -4.91 -14.22
CA ARG A 292 27.54 -6.30 -13.99
C ARG A 292 28.69 -7.28 -13.74
N LYS A 293 29.94 -6.84 -13.85
CA LYS A 293 31.11 -7.71 -13.67
C LYS A 293 31.52 -7.75 -12.21
N ILE A 294 31.66 -8.94 -11.61
CA ILE A 294 32.22 -9.05 -10.27
C ILE A 294 33.70 -8.62 -10.25
N ARG A 295 34.12 -7.89 -9.20
CA ARG A 295 35.49 -7.41 -9.05
C ARG A 295 36.48 -8.54 -8.75
N SER A 296 36.13 -9.43 -7.84
CA SER A 296 36.90 -10.61 -7.49
C SER A 296 35.99 -11.83 -7.41
N HIS A 297 36.38 -12.93 -8.06
CA HIS A 297 35.60 -14.17 -8.05
C HIS A 297 35.41 -14.73 -6.63
N GLU A 298 36.41 -14.57 -5.76
CA GLU A 298 36.37 -15.04 -4.37
C GLU A 298 35.27 -14.35 -3.53
N GLU A 299 34.86 -13.14 -3.91
CA GLU A 299 33.82 -12.38 -3.20
C GLU A 299 32.47 -13.08 -3.22
N TRP A 300 32.17 -13.93 -4.22
CA TRP A 300 30.93 -14.73 -4.25
C TRP A 300 30.73 -15.51 -2.95
N ALA A 301 31.76 -16.27 -2.55
CA ALA A 301 31.70 -17.15 -1.39
C ALA A 301 32.10 -16.44 -0.10
N GLN A 302 33.09 -15.54 -0.14
CA GLN A 302 33.66 -14.93 1.07
C GLN A 302 32.87 -13.72 1.58
N THR A 303 32.14 -13.02 0.70
CA THR A 303 31.50 -11.73 1.04
C THR A 303 30.02 -11.71 0.67
N LEU A 304 29.68 -11.92 -0.60
CA LEU A 304 28.33 -11.74 -1.13
C LEU A 304 27.34 -12.71 -0.48
N TYR A 305 27.62 -14.02 -0.49
CA TYR A 305 26.74 -15.00 0.11
C TYR A 305 26.60 -14.85 1.63
N PRO A 306 27.67 -14.69 2.43
CA PRO A 306 27.54 -14.44 3.87
C PRO A 306 26.72 -13.19 4.19
N ASN A 307 26.91 -12.09 3.47
CA ASN A 307 26.15 -10.85 3.66
C ASN A 307 24.68 -11.04 3.30
N LEU A 308 24.39 -11.70 2.17
CA LEU A 308 23.03 -12.04 1.76
C LEU A 308 22.33 -12.93 2.80
N LYS A 309 23.01 -13.97 3.27
CA LYS A 309 22.50 -14.91 4.27
C LYS A 309 22.22 -14.20 5.59
N SER A 310 23.16 -13.40 6.08
CA SER A 310 23.00 -12.65 7.33
C SER A 310 21.82 -11.68 7.24
N PHE A 311 21.73 -10.91 6.15
CA PHE A 311 20.64 -9.96 5.91
C PHE A 311 19.27 -10.66 5.87
N LEU A 312 19.11 -11.65 4.99
CA LEU A 312 17.81 -12.32 4.80
C LEU A 312 17.37 -13.05 6.07
N LEU A 313 18.27 -13.73 6.79
CA LEU A 313 17.90 -14.42 8.03
C LEU A 313 17.56 -13.44 9.16
N THR A 314 18.24 -12.30 9.25
CA THR A 314 17.97 -11.28 10.27
C THR A 314 16.60 -10.65 10.01
N GLU A 315 16.38 -10.16 8.79
CA GLU A 315 15.17 -9.45 8.45
C GLU A 315 13.95 -10.40 8.35
N ALA A 316 14.11 -11.64 7.85
CA ALA A 316 12.99 -12.58 7.75
C ALA A 316 12.57 -13.22 9.09
N LYS A 317 13.30 -12.97 10.19
CA LYS A 317 13.06 -13.64 11.48
C LYS A 317 11.74 -13.22 12.13
N ASP A 318 11.37 -11.95 12.01
CA ASP A 318 10.24 -11.39 12.75
C ASP A 318 9.02 -11.11 11.84
N HIS A 319 9.09 -11.52 10.57
CA HIS A 319 8.07 -11.23 9.56
C HIS A 319 7.56 -12.52 8.90
N GLU A 320 6.25 -12.77 8.98
CA GLU A 320 5.61 -13.96 8.41
C GLU A 320 5.46 -13.87 6.88
N ARG A 321 5.19 -12.67 6.36
CA ARG A 321 4.96 -12.40 4.94
C ARG A 321 5.94 -11.37 4.42
N ILE A 322 6.76 -11.76 3.45
CA ILE A 322 7.90 -10.98 2.96
C ILE A 322 7.73 -10.79 1.45
N GLN A 323 7.83 -9.55 0.99
CA GLN A 323 7.93 -9.24 -0.43
C GLN A 323 9.39 -8.94 -0.75
N LEU A 324 9.97 -9.71 -1.66
CA LEU A 324 11.38 -9.63 -2.00
C LEU A 324 11.56 -9.07 -3.42
N ALA A 325 12.26 -7.94 -3.52
CA ALA A 325 12.71 -7.35 -4.77
C ALA A 325 14.17 -7.73 -5.03
N LEU A 326 14.43 -8.36 -6.18
CA LEU A 326 15.74 -8.87 -6.58
C LEU A 326 16.24 -8.16 -7.83
N ASP A 327 16.86 -7.00 -7.66
CA ASP A 327 17.63 -6.32 -8.71
C ASP A 327 19.08 -6.85 -8.71
N ALA A 328 19.18 -8.17 -8.88
CA ALA A 328 20.40 -8.92 -8.63
C ALA A 328 20.69 -9.98 -9.71
N HIS A 329 21.95 -10.41 -9.79
CA HIS A 329 22.38 -11.53 -10.64
C HIS A 329 21.62 -12.83 -10.28
N LEU A 330 21.47 -13.75 -11.24
CA LEU A 330 20.68 -14.97 -11.05
C LEU A 330 21.27 -15.87 -9.95
N THR A 331 22.59 -15.84 -9.77
CA THR A 331 23.30 -16.49 -8.67
C THR A 331 22.81 -16.01 -7.31
N LEU A 332 22.63 -14.69 -7.12
CA LEU A 332 22.09 -14.13 -5.88
C LEU A 332 20.61 -14.46 -5.70
N SER A 333 19.85 -14.49 -6.80
CA SER A 333 18.43 -14.89 -6.76
C SER A 333 18.27 -16.35 -6.32
N PHE A 334 19.08 -17.26 -6.88
CA PHE A 334 19.14 -18.65 -6.46
C PHE A 334 19.60 -18.80 -5.01
N ALA A 335 20.66 -18.09 -4.61
CA ALA A 335 21.17 -18.12 -3.24
C ALA A 335 20.12 -17.60 -2.23
N ALA A 336 19.37 -16.55 -2.57
CA ALA A 336 18.29 -16.05 -1.72
C ALA A 336 17.22 -17.14 -1.51
N GLY A 337 16.89 -17.91 -2.55
CA GLY A 337 16.00 -19.06 -2.46
C GLY A 337 16.55 -20.18 -1.57
N SER A 338 17.84 -20.49 -1.64
CA SER A 338 18.44 -21.55 -0.80
C SER A 338 18.49 -21.16 0.68
N ILE A 339 18.65 -19.86 0.98
CA ILE A 339 18.58 -19.28 2.32
C ILE A 339 17.13 -19.30 2.83
N LEU A 340 16.19 -18.73 2.05
CA LEU A 340 14.76 -18.71 2.32
C LEU A 340 14.05 -19.92 1.70
N ASN A 341 14.59 -21.11 1.99
CA ASN A 341 14.07 -22.37 1.43
C ASN A 341 12.64 -22.68 1.93
N ILE A 342 12.02 -23.71 1.36
CA ILE A 342 10.63 -24.09 1.65
C ILE A 342 10.36 -24.40 3.15
N LYS A 343 11.40 -24.65 3.95
CA LYS A 343 11.30 -24.94 5.39
C LYS A 343 11.44 -23.70 6.27
N CYS A 344 11.64 -22.51 5.70
CA CYS A 344 11.79 -21.28 6.49
C CYS A 344 10.48 -20.84 7.17
N GLY A 345 9.34 -21.40 6.78
CA GLY A 345 8.03 -21.10 7.39
C GLY A 345 7.53 -19.69 7.12
N ARG A 346 8.08 -19.00 6.10
CA ARG A 346 7.67 -17.65 5.68
C ARG A 346 6.95 -17.71 4.35
N GLN A 347 5.97 -16.83 4.19
CA GLN A 347 5.33 -16.57 2.90
C GLN A 347 6.19 -15.57 2.13
N ILE A 348 6.76 -16.00 1.01
CA ILE A 348 7.61 -15.15 0.18
C ILE A 348 6.88 -14.80 -1.12
N GLU A 349 6.75 -13.51 -1.36
CA GLU A 349 6.30 -12.92 -2.62
C GLU A 349 7.49 -12.29 -3.33
N LEU A 350 7.58 -12.43 -4.65
CA LEU A 350 8.69 -11.93 -5.45
C LEU A 350 8.21 -10.82 -6.37
N GLU A 351 8.92 -9.71 -6.37
CA GLU A 351 8.73 -8.73 -7.44
C GLU A 351 9.44 -9.19 -8.71
N GLN A 352 8.68 -9.44 -9.77
CA GLN A 352 9.21 -9.83 -11.07
C GLN A 352 8.87 -8.77 -12.12
N ARG A 353 9.91 -8.19 -12.72
CA ARG A 353 9.80 -7.32 -13.88
C ARG A 353 9.78 -8.17 -15.15
N VAL A 354 8.73 -8.02 -15.96
CA VAL A 354 8.64 -8.58 -17.32
C VAL A 354 8.39 -7.44 -18.32
N PHE A 355 7.11 -7.08 -18.54
CA PHE A 355 6.71 -5.85 -19.25
C PHE A 355 6.21 -4.76 -18.29
N ARG A 356 5.72 -5.19 -17.13
CA ARG A 356 5.36 -4.38 -15.96
C ARG A 356 5.80 -5.13 -14.72
N THR A 357 6.00 -4.44 -13.61
CA THR A 357 6.24 -5.09 -12.33
C THR A 357 5.01 -5.89 -11.92
N LYS A 358 5.20 -7.16 -11.57
CA LYS A 358 4.18 -8.04 -11.01
C LYS A 358 4.70 -8.65 -9.72
N ILE A 359 3.78 -8.96 -8.81
CA ILE A 359 4.08 -9.76 -7.63
C ILE A 359 3.78 -11.22 -7.97
N TRP A 360 4.77 -12.09 -7.74
CA TRP A 360 4.70 -13.52 -8.01
C TRP A 360 4.71 -14.28 -6.69
N HIS A 361 3.70 -15.12 -6.48
CA HIS A 361 3.62 -16.04 -5.36
C HIS A 361 3.58 -17.50 -5.87
N ALA A 362 4.17 -18.44 -5.13
CA ALA A 362 4.15 -19.86 -5.50
C ALA A 362 2.72 -20.43 -5.60
N GLU A 363 1.75 -19.78 -4.93
CA GLU A 363 0.34 -20.17 -4.91
C GLU A 363 -0.56 -19.27 -5.78
N ASP A 364 -0.01 -18.39 -6.64
CA ASP A 364 -0.80 -17.54 -7.56
C ASP A 364 -1.92 -18.32 -8.27
N ASP A 365 -3.13 -17.77 -8.39
CA ASP A 365 -4.28 -18.47 -8.98
C ASP A 365 -4.02 -18.97 -10.42
N ASP A 366 -4.49 -20.19 -10.70
CA ASP A 366 -4.38 -20.83 -12.02
C ASP A 366 -5.41 -20.26 -13.00
N VAL A 367 -4.96 -19.99 -14.24
CA VAL A 367 -5.86 -19.77 -15.39
C VAL A 367 -5.90 -21.00 -16.31
N ASP A 368 -5.01 -21.99 -16.14
CA ASP A 368 -5.01 -23.19 -16.98
C ASP A 368 -4.36 -24.38 -16.27
N THR A 369 -4.97 -25.57 -16.27
CA THR A 369 -4.50 -26.74 -15.49
C THR A 369 -3.33 -27.53 -16.11
N ASN A 370 -2.72 -27.05 -17.21
CA ASN A 370 -1.67 -27.76 -17.97
C ASN A 370 -0.32 -27.01 -17.99
N LEU A 371 0.04 -26.39 -16.85
CA LEU A 371 1.01 -25.29 -16.82
C LEU A 371 2.47 -25.59 -17.11
N ALA A 372 2.96 -26.82 -17.10
CA ALA A 372 4.40 -27.05 -17.21
C ALA A 372 4.75 -27.85 -18.46
N ALA A 373 5.58 -27.25 -19.31
CA ALA A 373 5.92 -27.75 -20.63
C ALA A 373 7.43 -27.64 -20.82
N TRP A 374 8.16 -28.50 -20.10
CA TRP A 374 9.57 -28.76 -20.39
C TRP A 374 9.70 -29.76 -21.55
N ASN A 375 10.64 -29.48 -22.44
CA ASN A 375 11.26 -30.46 -23.32
C ASN A 375 12.67 -30.71 -22.80
N PHE A 376 12.92 -31.92 -22.33
CA PHE A 376 14.21 -32.33 -21.80
C PHE A 376 14.98 -33.14 -22.84
N ASP A 377 16.22 -32.73 -23.10
CA ASP A 377 17.17 -33.47 -23.92
C ASP A 377 18.39 -33.83 -23.07
N TYR A 378 18.67 -35.13 -22.95
CA TYR A 378 19.76 -35.67 -22.15
C TYR A 378 20.82 -36.31 -23.04
N GLN A 379 22.04 -35.80 -22.96
CA GLN A 379 23.19 -36.22 -23.75
C GLN A 379 24.25 -36.83 -22.82
N THR A 380 24.67 -38.05 -23.11
CA THR A 380 25.80 -38.72 -22.44
C THR A 380 27.10 -38.48 -23.22
N PRO A 381 28.28 -38.58 -22.57
CA PRO A 381 29.56 -38.52 -23.28
C PRO A 381 29.65 -39.59 -24.37
N GLU A 382 30.34 -39.27 -25.47
CA GLU A 382 30.50 -40.16 -26.64
C GLU A 382 31.48 -41.32 -26.39
N ASP A 383 32.38 -41.21 -25.41
CA ASP A 383 33.35 -42.25 -25.07
C ASP A 383 32.74 -43.32 -24.15
N GLU A 384 32.38 -44.47 -24.73
CA GLU A 384 32.02 -45.69 -24.01
C GLU A 384 33.19 -46.15 -23.12
N GLY A 385 33.15 -45.77 -21.84
CA GLY A 385 34.11 -46.26 -20.82
C GLY A 385 34.60 -45.21 -19.82
N VAL A 386 34.35 -43.91 -20.06
CA VAL A 386 34.64 -42.85 -19.07
C VAL A 386 33.37 -42.53 -18.31
N GLU A 387 33.35 -42.83 -17.01
CA GLU A 387 32.26 -42.45 -16.10
C GLU A 387 32.12 -40.92 -16.08
N PRO A 388 30.99 -40.33 -16.54
CA PRO A 388 30.78 -38.89 -16.42
C PRO A 388 30.77 -38.47 -14.96
N THR A 389 31.64 -37.51 -14.61
CA THR A 389 31.85 -37.07 -13.23
C THR A 389 30.77 -36.10 -12.75
N ASP A 390 30.30 -35.20 -13.61
CA ASP A 390 29.41 -34.08 -13.27
C ASP A 390 28.24 -33.96 -14.27
N LEU A 391 27.12 -33.36 -13.83
CA LEU A 391 25.93 -33.13 -14.65
C LEU A 391 25.79 -31.64 -14.96
N TYR A 392 25.84 -31.30 -16.24
CA TYR A 392 25.68 -29.93 -16.73
C TYR A 392 24.23 -29.71 -17.13
N VAL A 393 23.59 -28.71 -16.53
CA VAL A 393 22.17 -28.43 -16.77
C VAL A 393 22.04 -27.05 -17.39
N SER A 394 21.53 -27.01 -18.62
CA SER A 394 21.19 -25.77 -19.32
C SER A 394 19.70 -25.49 -19.17
N VAL A 395 19.34 -24.35 -18.59
CA VAL A 395 17.94 -23.91 -18.45
C VAL A 395 17.66 -22.78 -19.44
N SER A 396 16.78 -23.04 -20.41
CA SER A 396 16.43 -22.12 -21.49
C SER A 396 14.96 -21.70 -21.39
N LEU A 397 14.67 -20.65 -20.61
CA LEU A 397 13.34 -20.02 -20.50
C LEU A 397 13.30 -18.67 -21.22
N THR A 398 14.21 -17.74 -20.92
CA THR A 398 14.23 -16.42 -21.57
C THR A 398 15.00 -16.40 -22.88
N HIS A 399 16.13 -17.13 -22.95
CA HIS A 399 16.96 -17.31 -24.15
C HIS A 399 17.52 -18.74 -24.20
N ASP A 400 17.87 -19.25 -25.39
CA ASP A 400 18.46 -20.59 -25.50
C ASP A 400 19.92 -20.58 -25.04
N ALA A 401 20.16 -21.09 -23.83
CA ALA A 401 21.47 -21.14 -23.21
C ALA A 401 22.37 -22.28 -23.74
N LEU A 402 21.78 -23.30 -24.38
CA LEU A 402 22.52 -24.53 -24.71
C LEU A 402 23.75 -24.30 -25.61
N PRO A 403 23.71 -23.47 -26.67
CA PRO A 403 24.89 -23.20 -27.49
C PRO A 403 26.05 -22.62 -26.69
N ASP A 404 25.77 -21.67 -25.80
CA ASP A 404 26.78 -21.02 -24.96
C ASP A 404 27.34 -21.96 -23.88
N VAL A 405 26.50 -22.87 -23.36
CA VAL A 405 26.95 -23.94 -22.46
C VAL A 405 27.88 -24.91 -23.18
N LYS A 406 27.53 -25.34 -24.40
CA LYS A 406 28.40 -26.21 -25.21
C LYS A 406 29.73 -25.55 -25.54
N LYS A 407 29.69 -24.25 -25.88
CA LYS A 407 30.90 -23.45 -26.10
C LYS A 407 31.77 -23.38 -24.84
N HIS A 408 31.16 -23.13 -23.67
CA HIS A 408 31.87 -23.12 -22.39
C HIS A 408 32.54 -24.47 -22.11
N ILE A 409 31.80 -25.58 -22.25
CA ILE A 409 32.30 -26.96 -22.09
C ILE A 409 33.49 -27.23 -23.02
N GLN A 410 33.40 -26.81 -24.29
CA GLN A 410 34.48 -26.97 -25.25
C GLN A 410 35.74 -26.20 -24.85
N ILE A 411 35.59 -24.97 -24.33
CA ILE A 411 36.71 -24.13 -23.89
C ILE A 411 37.46 -24.76 -22.71
N ILE A 412 36.74 -25.37 -21.76
CA ILE A 412 37.36 -26.03 -20.60
C ILE A 412 37.86 -27.46 -20.93
N GLY A 413 37.51 -28.01 -22.10
CA GLY A 413 38.06 -29.27 -22.60
C GLY A 413 37.58 -30.53 -21.87
N ILE A 414 36.31 -30.57 -21.43
CA ILE A 414 35.71 -31.74 -20.77
C ILE A 414 34.51 -32.29 -21.55
N HIS A 415 34.08 -33.51 -21.22
CA HIS A 415 32.93 -34.18 -21.83
C HIS A 415 31.92 -34.65 -20.77
N PRO A 416 31.08 -33.76 -20.21
CA PRO A 416 30.12 -34.10 -19.18
C PRO A 416 28.82 -34.66 -19.77
N SER A 417 27.98 -35.24 -18.91
CA SER A 417 26.57 -35.41 -19.24
C SER A 417 25.88 -34.05 -19.27
N ILE A 418 25.03 -33.81 -20.26
CA ILE A 418 24.29 -32.55 -20.43
C ILE A 418 22.78 -32.82 -20.37
N LEU A 419 22.07 -32.12 -19.49
CA LEU A 419 20.62 -32.01 -19.49
C LEU A 419 20.22 -30.63 -20.00
N ALA A 420 19.65 -30.56 -21.20
CA ALA A 420 19.06 -29.34 -21.73
C ALA A 420 17.56 -29.29 -21.38
N ALA A 421 17.18 -28.34 -20.54
CA ALA A 421 15.80 -28.04 -20.19
C ALA A 421 15.31 -26.85 -21.01
N LYS A 422 14.47 -27.11 -22.01
CA LYS A 422 13.90 -26.10 -22.92
C LYS A 422 12.40 -25.97 -22.70
N PHE A 423 11.86 -24.77 -22.79
CA PHE A 423 10.41 -24.61 -22.80
C PHE A 423 9.84 -25.08 -24.15
N VAL A 424 8.72 -25.82 -24.13
CA VAL A 424 8.10 -26.45 -25.33
C VAL A 424 7.70 -25.40 -26.38
N ASP A 425 7.19 -24.24 -25.95
CA ASP A 425 6.76 -23.17 -26.86
C ASP A 425 7.91 -22.21 -27.26
N GLY A 426 9.16 -22.60 -26.99
CA GLY A 426 10.34 -21.76 -27.25
C GLY A 426 10.64 -20.78 -26.11
N THR A 427 11.59 -19.87 -26.34
CA THR A 427 12.13 -18.97 -25.30
C THR A 427 11.55 -17.56 -25.39
N GLY A 428 11.42 -16.87 -24.25
CA GLY A 428 11.11 -15.45 -24.24
C GLY A 428 10.84 -14.88 -22.84
N ASN A 429 10.70 -13.56 -22.74
CA ASN A 429 10.49 -12.91 -21.44
C ASN A 429 9.13 -13.22 -20.79
N ALA A 430 8.17 -13.71 -21.57
CA ALA A 430 6.78 -13.92 -21.14
C ALA A 430 6.31 -15.40 -21.18
N VAL A 431 7.22 -16.36 -21.37
CA VAL A 431 6.83 -17.79 -21.31
C VAL A 431 6.45 -18.21 -19.90
N VAL A 432 7.17 -17.72 -18.88
CA VAL A 432 6.77 -17.90 -17.47
C VAL A 432 5.67 -16.89 -17.13
N LYS A 433 4.51 -17.39 -16.69
CA LYS A 433 3.27 -16.59 -16.62
C LYS A 433 3.07 -15.87 -15.29
N ASN A 434 3.34 -16.57 -14.19
CA ASN A 434 3.15 -16.14 -12.81
C ASN A 434 4.07 -16.94 -11.87
N GLY A 435 3.99 -16.68 -10.56
CA GLY A 435 4.83 -17.34 -9.56
C GLY A 435 4.57 -18.84 -9.44
N ARG A 436 3.31 -19.28 -9.49
CA ARG A 436 2.94 -20.70 -9.47
C ARG A 436 3.54 -21.48 -10.63
N HIS A 437 3.46 -20.94 -11.85
CA HIS A 437 4.08 -21.54 -13.03
C HIS A 437 5.61 -21.64 -12.86
N ALA A 438 6.27 -20.58 -12.35
CA ALA A 438 7.71 -20.60 -12.09
C ALA A 438 8.10 -21.67 -11.05
N ALA A 439 7.35 -21.78 -9.96
CA ALA A 439 7.57 -22.78 -8.92
C ALA A 439 7.40 -24.21 -9.45
N LYS A 440 6.33 -24.47 -10.22
CA LYS A 440 6.09 -25.78 -10.84
C LYS A 440 7.18 -26.18 -11.83
N LEU A 441 7.65 -25.25 -12.67
CA LEU A 441 8.78 -25.49 -13.56
C LEU A 441 10.05 -25.86 -12.78
N ALA A 442 10.32 -25.19 -11.66
CA ALA A 442 11.48 -25.47 -10.81
C ALA A 442 11.37 -26.85 -10.15
N GLU A 443 10.19 -27.25 -9.68
CA GLU A 443 9.94 -28.59 -9.15
C GLU A 443 10.15 -29.69 -10.20
N GLU A 444 9.64 -29.52 -11.41
CA GLU A 444 9.77 -30.51 -12.48
C GLU A 444 11.22 -30.65 -12.96
N LEU A 445 11.94 -29.53 -13.11
CA LEU A 445 13.37 -29.54 -13.41
C LEU A 445 14.14 -30.28 -12.30
N THR A 446 13.83 -29.99 -11.04
CA THR A 446 14.45 -30.65 -9.88
C THR A 446 14.19 -32.16 -9.89
N LYS A 447 12.95 -32.59 -10.20
CA LYS A 447 12.61 -34.02 -10.34
C LYS A 447 13.43 -34.67 -11.44
N GLN A 448 13.57 -34.02 -12.60
CA GLN A 448 14.33 -34.55 -13.73
C GLN A 448 15.83 -34.65 -13.41
N ILE A 449 16.42 -33.62 -12.79
CA ILE A 449 17.82 -33.65 -12.33
C ILE A 449 18.02 -34.80 -11.34
N ASN A 450 17.12 -34.97 -10.37
CA ASN A 450 17.24 -36.03 -9.37
C ASN A 450 17.09 -37.45 -9.97
N ALA A 451 16.35 -37.61 -11.07
CA ALA A 451 16.23 -38.87 -11.78
C ALA A 451 17.51 -39.25 -12.56
N LEU A 452 18.28 -38.25 -13.01
CA LEU A 452 19.48 -38.45 -13.83
C LEU A 452 20.78 -38.40 -13.01
N LYS A 453 20.81 -37.64 -11.92
CA LYS A 453 22.03 -37.41 -11.15
C LYS A 453 22.50 -38.68 -10.45
N ARG A 454 23.83 -38.79 -10.32
CA ARG A 454 24.50 -39.86 -9.57
C ARG A 454 24.81 -39.41 -8.14
N PRO A 455 24.99 -40.34 -7.19
CA PRO A 455 25.42 -39.98 -5.84
C PRO A 455 26.73 -39.18 -5.84
N ARG A 456 26.76 -38.08 -5.08
CA ARG A 456 27.93 -37.17 -4.95
C ARG A 456 28.33 -36.43 -6.23
N GLN A 457 27.50 -36.45 -7.27
CA GLN A 457 27.72 -35.69 -8.50
C GLN A 457 27.52 -34.19 -8.27
N THR A 458 28.38 -33.34 -8.84
CA THR A 458 28.15 -31.88 -8.85
C THR A 458 27.21 -31.53 -9.98
N ILE A 459 26.23 -30.67 -9.67
CA ILE A 459 25.29 -30.13 -10.66
C ILE A 459 25.77 -28.75 -11.09
N HIS A 460 26.11 -28.59 -12.37
CA HIS A 460 26.52 -27.31 -12.94
C HIS A 460 25.31 -26.65 -13.58
N LEU A 461 24.80 -25.57 -12.98
CA LEU A 461 23.59 -24.88 -13.43
C LEU A 461 23.92 -23.63 -14.24
N PHE A 462 23.43 -23.60 -15.48
CA PHE A 462 23.49 -22.48 -16.39
C PHE A 462 22.06 -21.99 -16.64
N ILE A 463 21.71 -20.83 -16.08
CA ILE A 463 20.31 -20.38 -16.00
C ILE A 463 20.05 -19.19 -16.91
N SER A 464 19.11 -19.35 -17.83
CA SER A 464 18.52 -18.27 -18.63
C SER A 464 17.02 -18.20 -18.35
N ALA A 465 16.66 -17.48 -17.28
CA ALA A 465 15.31 -17.44 -16.74
C ALA A 465 15.01 -16.13 -15.98
N PRO A 466 13.73 -15.85 -15.63
CA PRO A 466 13.41 -14.77 -14.69
C PRO A 466 14.04 -15.02 -13.31
N ALA A 467 14.38 -13.95 -12.59
CA ALA A 467 14.96 -14.02 -11.24
C ALA A 467 14.09 -14.82 -10.27
N ALA A 468 12.76 -14.68 -10.37
CA ALA A 468 11.83 -15.44 -9.53
C ALA A 468 11.91 -16.95 -9.76
N PHE A 469 12.15 -17.41 -11.00
CA PHE A 469 12.36 -18.84 -11.26
C PHE A 469 13.65 -19.33 -10.59
N ALA A 470 14.75 -18.56 -10.71
CA ALA A 470 16.01 -18.92 -10.07
C ALA A 470 15.86 -19.00 -8.53
N PHE A 471 15.09 -18.09 -7.93
CA PHE A 471 14.73 -18.14 -6.51
C PHE A 471 13.99 -19.44 -6.15
N PHE A 472 12.91 -19.80 -6.86
CA PHE A 472 12.16 -21.03 -6.58
C PHE A 472 13.02 -22.29 -6.76
N LEU A 473 13.89 -22.32 -7.79
CA LEU A 473 14.84 -23.41 -7.95
C LEU A 473 15.85 -23.47 -6.80
N GLY A 474 16.31 -22.31 -6.32
CA GLY A 474 17.17 -22.18 -5.15
C GLY A 474 16.55 -22.75 -3.87
N GLN A 475 15.24 -22.58 -3.67
CA GLN A 475 14.54 -23.20 -2.53
C GLN A 475 14.63 -24.73 -2.51
N LEU A 476 14.85 -25.33 -3.68
CA LEU A 476 14.99 -26.78 -3.87
C LEU A 476 16.45 -27.25 -3.86
N GLN A 477 17.43 -26.35 -3.69
CA GLN A 477 18.87 -26.68 -3.67
C GLN A 477 19.24 -27.84 -2.73
N PRO A 478 18.69 -27.96 -1.49
CA PRO A 478 19.02 -29.09 -0.62
C PRO A 478 18.71 -30.47 -1.23
N SER A 479 17.70 -30.55 -2.11
CA SER A 479 17.37 -31.78 -2.83
C SER A 479 18.33 -32.07 -3.98
N LEU A 480 18.95 -31.03 -4.56
CA LEU A 480 19.90 -31.13 -5.68
C LEU A 480 21.28 -31.61 -5.22
N GLY A 481 21.71 -31.24 -4.00
CA GLY A 481 23.03 -31.58 -3.47
C GLY A 481 24.05 -30.48 -3.80
N CYS A 482 25.26 -30.87 -4.22
CA CYS A 482 26.29 -29.88 -4.61
C CYS A 482 25.88 -29.22 -5.94
N VAL A 483 25.74 -27.89 -5.92
CA VAL A 483 25.32 -27.08 -7.07
C VAL A 483 26.36 -25.99 -7.31
N ARG A 484 26.91 -25.94 -8.52
CA ARG A 484 27.79 -24.88 -8.99
C ARG A 484 27.05 -24.01 -10.00
N LEU A 485 26.97 -22.72 -9.71
CA LEU A 485 26.26 -21.72 -10.51
C LEU A 485 27.21 -21.01 -11.48
N TYR A 486 26.64 -20.55 -12.59
CA TYR A 486 27.36 -19.82 -13.63
C TYR A 486 26.60 -18.55 -14.02
N GLU A 487 27.34 -17.46 -14.22
CA GLU A 487 26.83 -16.18 -14.72
C GLU A 487 27.30 -15.94 -16.15
N TYR A 488 26.39 -15.45 -16.99
CA TYR A 488 26.68 -15.07 -18.37
C TYR A 488 27.09 -13.60 -18.48
N ASP A 489 28.21 -13.33 -19.15
CA ASP A 489 28.67 -11.97 -19.43
C ASP A 489 27.90 -11.34 -20.60
N PHE A 490 26.77 -10.68 -20.29
CA PHE A 490 25.98 -9.91 -21.26
C PHE A 490 26.69 -8.64 -21.75
N GLY A 491 27.66 -8.11 -20.99
CA GLY A 491 28.40 -6.90 -21.36
C GLY A 491 29.52 -7.17 -22.38
N GLY A 492 29.88 -8.44 -22.59
CA GLY A 492 30.92 -8.86 -23.53
C GLY A 492 32.33 -8.41 -23.14
N MET A 493 32.52 -7.83 -21.95
CA MET A 493 33.80 -7.25 -21.50
C MET A 493 34.90 -8.30 -21.32
N ASN A 494 34.55 -9.59 -21.17
CA ASN A 494 35.46 -10.73 -21.12
C ASN A 494 35.34 -11.65 -22.35
N GLY A 495 34.88 -11.13 -23.50
CA GLY A 495 34.73 -11.92 -24.73
C GLY A 495 33.40 -12.68 -24.86
N GLY A 496 32.48 -12.48 -23.90
CA GLY A 496 31.15 -13.11 -23.86
C GLY A 496 31.20 -14.59 -23.47
N GLY A 497 30.30 -15.01 -22.58
CA GLY A 497 30.21 -16.41 -22.16
C GLY A 497 29.98 -16.60 -20.66
N TYR A 498 29.98 -17.86 -20.24
CA TYR A 498 29.76 -18.23 -18.85
C TYR A 498 31.04 -18.23 -18.02
N SER A 499 30.92 -17.74 -16.79
CA SER A 499 31.93 -17.84 -15.74
C SER A 499 31.32 -18.45 -14.49
N GLN A 500 32.10 -19.25 -13.76
CA GLN A 500 31.68 -19.80 -12.48
C GLN A 500 31.41 -18.65 -11.50
N SER A 501 30.35 -18.78 -10.70
CA SER A 501 30.01 -17.84 -9.64
C SER A 501 30.12 -18.49 -8.26
N LEU A 502 29.04 -19.10 -7.77
CA LEU A 502 28.90 -19.63 -6.41
C LEU A 502 28.72 -21.15 -6.44
N GLU A 503 29.31 -21.83 -5.47
CA GLU A 503 29.04 -23.23 -5.17
C GLU A 503 28.25 -23.35 -3.86
N LEU A 504 27.23 -24.20 -3.84
CA LEU A 504 26.40 -24.47 -2.67
C LEU A 504 26.27 -25.97 -2.42
N PRO A 505 26.34 -26.44 -1.16
CA PRO A 505 26.59 -25.65 0.05
C PRO A 505 28.02 -25.11 0.12
N ILE A 506 28.22 -23.99 0.87
CA ILE A 506 29.56 -23.46 1.22
C ILE A 506 30.14 -24.25 2.38
#